data_AF-A0A427YR59-F1
#
_entry.id   AF-A0A427YR59-F1
#
_cell.length_a   1.000
_cell.length_b   1.000
_cell.length_c   1.000
_cell.angle_alpha   90.00
_cell.angle_beta   90.00
_cell.angle_gamma   90.00
#
_symmetry.space_group_name_H-M   'P 1'
#
loop_
_entity.id
_entity.type
_entity.pdbx_description
1 polymer ?
#
loop_
_entity_poly.entity_id
_entity_poly.type
_entity_poly.pdbx_seq_one_letter_code
_entity_poly.pdbx_strand_id
1 'polypeptide(L)'
;MSAAEKARRQEHQQRAYELQILGGAQTWALKGFLVSSASIFGLVIDADNYLLQYESSLRAAENDIRRQARNALAREGRIATEGEIRRWRIENKEILEASTKVKARSVSEGEGVRERPTAAGRGGG
;
A
#
# COMPACT_ATOMS: atom_id res chain seq x y z
N MET A 1 -26.35 6.59 -55.59
CA MET A 1 -26.85 7.00 -54.27
C MET A 1 -27.29 8.45 -54.35
N SER A 2 -28.57 8.70 -54.09
CA SER A 2 -29.18 10.03 -54.24
C SER A 2 -28.80 10.96 -53.07
N ALA A 3 -28.68 12.26 -53.32
CA ALA A 3 -28.40 13.27 -52.28
C ALA A 3 -29.41 13.19 -51.12
N ALA A 4 -30.66 12.83 -51.40
CA ALA A 4 -31.71 12.65 -50.41
C ALA A 4 -31.49 11.44 -49.46
N GLU A 5 -30.78 10.40 -49.91
CA GLU A 5 -30.42 9.26 -49.06
C GLU A 5 -29.28 9.62 -48.10
N LYS A 6 -28.34 10.46 -48.55
CA LYS A 6 -27.24 10.95 -47.71
C LYS A 6 -27.77 11.89 -46.61
N ALA A 7 -28.71 12.78 -46.94
CA ALA A 7 -29.34 13.68 -45.97
C ALA A 7 -30.08 12.92 -44.85
N ARG A 8 -30.88 11.90 -45.20
CA ARG A 8 -31.58 11.06 -44.21
C ARG A 8 -30.60 10.30 -43.30
N ARG A 9 -29.49 9.79 -43.84
CA ARG A 9 -28.45 9.14 -43.02
C ARG A 9 -27.78 10.12 -42.06
N GLN A 10 -27.56 11.36 -42.47
CA GLN A 10 -27.00 12.41 -41.61
C GLN A 10 -27.94 12.77 -40.47
N GLU A 11 -29.24 12.90 -40.73
CA GLU A 11 -30.24 13.14 -39.69
C GLU A 11 -30.32 11.99 -38.68
N HIS A 12 -30.27 10.74 -39.16
CA HIS A 12 -30.24 9.57 -38.27
C HIS A 12 -28.96 9.51 -37.42
N GLN A 13 -27.81 9.88 -37.99
CA GLN A 13 -26.55 9.96 -37.25
C GLN A 13 -26.60 11.08 -36.19
N GLN A 14 -27.11 12.26 -36.54
CA GLN A 14 -27.23 13.39 -35.61
C GLN A 14 -28.12 13.07 -34.40
N ARG A 15 -29.27 12.42 -34.63
CA ARG A 15 -30.16 11.99 -33.53
C ARG A 15 -29.52 10.93 -32.63
N ALA A 16 -28.71 10.04 -33.18
CA ALA A 16 -27.97 9.04 -32.40
C ALA A 16 -26.91 9.70 -31.51
N TYR A 17 -26.20 10.71 -32.03
CA TYR A 17 -25.22 11.48 -31.25
C TYR A 17 -25.88 12.26 -30.11
N GLU A 18 -27.01 12.91 -30.38
CA GLU A 18 -27.75 13.65 -29.35
C GLU A 18 -28.16 12.75 -28.18
N LEU A 19 -28.72 11.57 -28.48
CA LEU A 19 -29.12 10.61 -27.44
C LEU A 19 -27.93 10.04 -26.66
N GLN A 20 -26.80 9.81 -27.33
CA GLN A 20 -25.59 9.29 -26.69
C GLN A 20 -24.96 10.32 -25.74
N ILE A 21 -24.92 11.59 -26.13
CA ILE A 21 -24.40 12.68 -25.30
C ILE A 21 -25.34 12.94 -24.11
N LEU A 22 -26.66 12.95 -24.35
CA LEU A 22 -27.67 13.23 -23.33
C LEU A 22 -27.77 12.09 -22.30
N GLY A 23 -27.70 10.83 -22.74
CA GLY A 23 -27.69 9.66 -21.85
C GLY A 23 -26.37 9.50 -21.09
N GLY A 24 -25.26 9.99 -21.64
CA GLY A 24 -23.97 10.02 -20.98
C GLY A 24 -23.94 11.01 -19.81
N ALA A 25 -24.39 12.25 -20.04
CA ALA A 25 -24.31 13.42 -19.13
C ALA A 25 -24.68 13.09 -17.67
N GLN A 26 -25.80 12.41 -17.46
CA GLN A 26 -26.33 12.04 -16.14
C GLN A 26 -25.35 11.15 -15.34
N THR A 27 -24.60 10.28 -16.03
CA THR A 27 -23.70 9.31 -15.38
C THR A 27 -22.28 9.85 -15.17
N TRP A 28 -21.87 10.92 -15.87
CA TRP A 28 -20.54 11.51 -15.69
C TRP A 28 -20.36 12.18 -14.34
N ALA A 29 -21.41 12.83 -13.82
CA ALA A 29 -21.36 13.44 -12.49
C ALA A 29 -21.15 12.40 -11.39
N LEU A 30 -21.89 11.28 -11.45
CA LEU A 30 -21.73 10.17 -10.51
C LEU A 30 -20.34 9.53 -10.62
N LYS A 31 -19.84 9.31 -11.84
CA LYS A 31 -18.49 8.79 -12.05
C LYS A 31 -17.42 9.72 -11.47
N GLY A 32 -17.55 11.02 -11.72
CA GLY A 32 -16.65 12.03 -11.14
C GLY A 32 -16.68 12.02 -9.62
N PHE A 33 -17.87 11.95 -9.02
CA PHE A 33 -18.05 11.85 -7.57
C PHE A 33 -17.43 10.58 -6.98
N LEU A 34 -17.63 9.43 -7.62
CA LEU A 34 -17.04 8.17 -7.14
C LEU A 34 -15.51 8.19 -7.23
N VAL A 35 -14.95 8.69 -8.33
CA VAL A 35 -13.49 8.79 -8.48
C VAL A 35 -12.90 9.77 -7.47
N SER A 36 -13.50 10.95 -7.28
CA SER A 36 -12.98 11.94 -6.34
C SER A 36 -13.08 11.46 -4.89
N SER A 37 -14.22 10.91 -4.48
CA SER A 37 -14.42 10.38 -3.13
C SER A 37 -13.49 9.19 -2.84
N ALA A 38 -13.37 8.23 -3.75
CA ALA A 38 -12.46 7.10 -3.59
C ALA A 38 -10.99 7.55 -3.53
N SER A 39 -10.60 8.54 -4.34
CA SER A 39 -9.23 9.05 -4.34
C SER A 39 -8.87 9.75 -3.03
N ILE A 40 -9.74 10.66 -2.56
CA ILE A 40 -9.52 11.39 -1.30
C ILE A 40 -9.53 10.41 -0.13
N PHE A 41 -10.49 9.48 -0.09
CA PHE A 41 -10.59 8.48 0.97
C PHE A 41 -9.37 7.55 1.01
N GLY A 42 -8.90 7.10 -0.15
CA GLY A 42 -7.69 6.28 -0.25
C GLY A 42 -6.45 7.01 0.28
N LEU A 43 -6.26 8.28 -0.10
CA LEU A 43 -5.13 9.09 0.38
C LEU A 43 -5.16 9.31 1.89
N VAL A 44 -6.33 9.59 2.46
CA VAL A 44 -6.48 9.82 3.92
C VAL A 44 -6.17 8.55 4.70
N ILE A 45 -6.76 7.42 4.31
CA ILE A 45 -6.53 6.15 5.01
C ILE A 45 -5.07 5.72 4.93
N ASP A 46 -4.44 5.89 3.76
CA ASP A 46 -3.04 5.51 3.61
C ASP A 46 -2.12 6.38 4.49
N ALA A 47 -2.40 7.67 4.60
CA ALA A 47 -1.67 8.58 5.49
C ALA A 47 -1.82 8.18 6.97
N ASP A 48 -3.05 7.89 7.41
CA ASP A 48 -3.31 7.45 8.79
C ASP A 48 -2.60 6.11 9.08
N ASN A 49 -2.67 5.19 8.13
CA ASN A 49 -2.03 3.89 8.21
C ASN A 49 -0.50 4.01 8.24
N TYR A 50 0.08 4.92 7.47
CA TYR A 50 1.53 5.20 7.47
C TYR A 50 1.99 5.69 8.85
N LEU A 51 1.27 6.62 9.46
CA LEU A 51 1.60 7.13 10.80
C LEU A 51 1.47 6.04 11.87
N LEU A 52 0.39 5.26 11.85
CA LEU A 52 0.19 4.15 12.78
C LEU A 52 1.24 3.04 12.60
N GLN A 53 1.60 2.73 11.35
CA GLN A 53 2.68 1.78 11.06
C GLN A 53 4.03 2.30 11.54
N TYR A 54 4.30 3.60 11.40
CA TYR A 54 5.52 4.19 11.90
C TYR A 54 5.62 4.06 13.43
N GLU A 55 4.59 4.46 14.18
CA GLU A 55 4.60 4.32 15.64
C GLU A 55 4.66 2.86 16.10
N SER A 56 3.89 1.98 15.47
CA SER A 56 3.89 0.56 15.82
C SER A 56 5.23 -0.10 15.51
N SER A 57 5.88 0.28 14.40
CA SER A 57 7.22 -0.19 14.03
C SER A 57 8.28 0.26 15.02
N LEU A 58 8.21 1.51 15.51
CA LEU A 58 9.08 2.04 16.57
C LEU A 58 8.93 1.26 17.87
N ARG A 59 7.68 1.04 18.32
CA ARG A 59 7.40 0.26 19.54
C ARG A 59 7.85 -1.19 19.40
N ALA A 60 7.64 -1.80 18.22
CA ALA A 60 8.08 -3.16 17.94
C ALA A 60 9.61 -3.27 17.93
N ALA A 61 10.31 -2.31 17.30
CA ALA A 61 11.77 -2.26 17.30
C ALA A 61 12.34 -2.11 18.72
N GLU A 62 11.76 -1.24 19.55
CA GLU A 62 12.19 -1.10 20.94
C GLU A 62 11.94 -2.39 21.75
N ASN A 63 10.78 -3.01 21.58
CA ASN A 63 10.44 -4.27 22.26
C ASN A 63 11.36 -5.43 21.82
N ASP A 64 11.75 -5.48 20.54
CA ASP A 64 12.71 -6.46 20.03
C ASP A 64 14.07 -6.32 20.71
N ILE A 65 14.58 -5.08 20.85
CA ILE A 65 15.85 -4.81 21.54
C ILE A 65 15.76 -5.22 23.02
N ARG A 66 14.65 -4.89 23.70
CA ARG A 66 14.42 -5.31 25.09
C ARG A 66 14.37 -6.84 25.23
N ARG A 67 13.75 -7.54 24.27
CA ARG A 67 13.69 -9.00 24.24
C ARG A 67 15.07 -9.63 24.02
N GLN A 68 15.85 -9.08 23.09
CA GLN A 68 17.23 -9.54 22.85
C GLN A 68 18.11 -9.34 24.08
N ALA A 69 18.03 -8.17 24.73
CA ALA A 69 18.77 -7.88 25.96
C ALA A 69 18.41 -8.86 27.09
N ARG A 70 17.11 -9.10 27.31
CA ARG A 70 16.65 -10.07 28.33
C ARG A 70 17.16 -11.48 28.05
N ASN A 71 17.11 -11.93 26.79
CA ASN A 71 17.58 -13.25 26.42
C ASN A 71 19.10 -13.41 26.56
N ALA A 72 19.87 -12.39 26.18
CA ALA A 72 21.33 -12.40 26.33
C ALA A 72 21.75 -12.41 27.81
N LEU A 73 21.17 -11.52 28.61
CA LEU A 73 21.45 -11.45 30.05
C LEU A 73 21.01 -12.71 30.79
N ALA A 74 19.88 -13.31 30.40
CA ALA A 74 19.44 -14.59 30.95
C ALA A 74 20.42 -15.74 30.62
N ARG A 75 21.02 -15.75 29.42
CA ARG A 75 22.06 -16.74 29.06
C ARG A 75 23.34 -16.55 29.87
N GLU A 76 23.64 -15.33 30.28
CA GLU A 76 24.76 -15.00 31.16
C GLU A 76 24.45 -15.24 32.64
N GLY A 77 23.21 -15.65 32.98
CA GLY A 77 22.77 -15.85 34.36
C GLY A 77 22.57 -14.55 35.15
N ARG A 78 22.47 -13.41 34.46
CA ARG A 78 22.32 -12.08 35.06
C ARG A 78 20.86 -11.61 35.00
N ILE A 79 20.43 -10.90 36.04
CA ILE A 79 19.05 -10.39 36.13
C ILE A 79 18.94 -9.14 35.28
N ALA A 80 18.10 -9.18 34.25
CA ALA A 80 17.85 -8.06 33.33
C ALA A 80 17.23 -6.82 34.01
N THR A 81 18.03 -6.13 34.80
CA THR A 81 17.75 -4.84 35.42
C THR A 81 17.98 -3.72 34.41
N GLU A 82 17.35 -2.57 34.62
CA GLU A 82 17.47 -1.41 33.71
C GLU A 82 18.94 -0.99 33.49
N GLY A 83 19.77 -1.10 34.54
CA GLY A 83 21.19 -0.83 34.46
C GLY A 83 21.97 -1.84 33.62
N GLU A 84 21.59 -3.12 33.65
CA GLU A 84 22.23 -4.16 32.83
C GLU A 84 21.79 -4.08 31.37
N ILE A 85 20.51 -3.78 31.11
CA ILE A 85 20.04 -3.53 29.74
C ILE A 85 20.79 -2.34 29.12
N ARG A 86 21.06 -1.28 29.90
CA ARG A 86 21.86 -0.14 29.43
C ARG A 86 23.30 -0.53 29.11
N ARG A 87 23.96 -1.34 29.95
CA ARG A 87 25.32 -1.85 29.68
C ARG A 87 25.37 -2.73 28.44
N TRP A 88 24.43 -3.68 28.34
CA TRP A 88 24.29 -4.55 27.19
C TRP A 88 24.08 -3.77 25.88
N ARG A 89 23.29 -2.69 25.90
CA ARG A 89 23.10 -1.82 24.72
C ARG A 89 24.39 -1.13 24.26
N ILE A 90 25.25 -0.73 25.20
CA ILE A 90 26.54 -0.09 24.88
C ILE A 90 27.48 -1.12 24.26
N GLU A 91 27.55 -2.30 24.87
CA GLU A 91 28.43 -3.40 24.44
C GLU A 91 27.99 -3.99 23.09
N ASN A 92 26.68 -4.05 22.82
CA ASN A 92 26.13 -4.69 21.63
C ASN A 92 25.73 -3.70 20.53
N LYS A 93 26.17 -2.42 20.62
CA LYS A 93 25.79 -1.38 19.65
C LYS A 93 26.15 -1.78 18.20
N GLU A 94 27.35 -2.30 17.98
CA GLU A 94 27.82 -2.73 16.67
C GLU A 94 27.05 -3.95 16.13
N ILE A 95 26.69 -4.88 17.01
CA ILE A 95 25.89 -6.08 16.68
C ILE A 95 24.44 -5.66 16.36
N LEU A 96 23.91 -4.67 17.06
CA LEU A 96 22.60 -4.07 16.78
C LEU A 96 22.62 -3.41 15.39
N GLU A 97 23.64 -2.61 15.09
CA GLU A 97 23.78 -1.94 13.78
C GLU A 97 23.95 -2.96 12.63
N ALA A 98 24.73 -4.02 12.84
CA ALA A 98 24.89 -5.11 11.87
C ALA A 98 23.59 -5.91 11.65
N SER A 99 22.88 -6.27 12.74
CA SER A 99 21.60 -6.99 12.65
C SER A 99 20.50 -6.14 12.02
N THR A 100 20.52 -4.81 12.21
CA THR A 100 19.63 -3.86 11.55
C THR A 100 19.90 -3.81 10.04
N LYS A 101 21.18 -3.79 9.62
CA LYS A 101 21.59 -3.85 8.21
C LYS A 101 21.22 -5.18 7.55
N VAL A 102 21.41 -6.30 8.24
CA VAL A 102 21.03 -7.64 7.74
C VAL A 102 19.51 -7.77 7.60
N LYS A 103 18.74 -7.25 8.57
CA LYS A 103 17.26 -7.22 8.50
C LYS A 103 16.77 -6.32 7.35
N ALA A 104 17.41 -5.17 7.12
CA ALA A 104 17.11 -4.32 5.97
C ALA A 104 17.39 -5.03 4.63
N ARG A 105 18.49 -5.79 4.53
CA ARG A 105 18.83 -6.59 3.35
C ARG A 105 17.83 -7.73 3.10
N SER A 106 17.43 -8.48 4.13
CA SER A 106 16.47 -9.58 3.95
C SER A 106 15.05 -9.12 3.63
N VAL A 107 14.64 -7.92 4.10
CA VAL A 107 13.37 -7.30 3.67
C VAL A 107 13.42 -6.98 2.18
N SER A 108 14.54 -6.45 1.66
CA SER A 108 14.69 -6.18 0.22
C SER A 108 14.73 -7.44 -0.65
N GLU A 109 15.30 -8.54 -0.16
CA GLU A 109 15.26 -9.84 -0.86
C GLU A 109 13.89 -10.51 -0.81
N GLY A 110 13.11 -10.32 0.26
CA GLY A 110 11.76 -10.87 0.41
C GLY A 110 10.67 -10.13 -0.37
N GLU A 111 10.86 -8.83 -0.64
CA GLU A 111 9.92 -8.02 -1.41
C GLU A 111 9.96 -8.34 -2.92
N GLY A 112 11.12 -8.81 -3.42
CA GLY A 112 11.29 -9.26 -4.81
C GLY A 112 10.65 -10.61 -5.17
N VAL A 113 10.11 -11.35 -4.19
CA VAL A 113 9.51 -12.68 -4.40
C VAL A 113 7.96 -12.64 -4.37
N ARG A 114 7.35 -11.53 -3.93
CA ARG A 114 5.89 -11.32 -4.01
C ARG A 114 5.47 -10.66 -5.32
N GLU A 115 5.83 -11.25 -6.46
CA GLU A 115 5.07 -10.95 -7.68
C GLU A 115 3.66 -11.54 -7.56
N ARG A 116 2.67 -10.70 -7.83
CA ARG A 116 1.23 -10.98 -7.72
C ARG A 116 0.85 -12.15 -8.63
N PRO A 117 -0.06 -13.07 -8.24
CA PRO A 117 -0.79 -13.82 -9.25
C PRO A 117 -1.55 -12.83 -10.12
N THR A 118 -1.15 -12.74 -11.38
CA THR A 118 -1.83 -11.98 -12.42
C THR A 118 -3.24 -12.54 -12.56
N ALA A 119 -4.24 -11.75 -12.16
CA ALA A 119 -5.63 -12.04 -12.47
C ALA A 119 -5.86 -11.75 -13.96
N ALA A 120 -5.40 -12.66 -14.83
CA ALA A 120 -5.70 -12.68 -16.24
C ALA A 120 -6.13 -14.11 -16.63
N GLY A 121 -7.40 -14.25 -17.01
CA GLY A 121 -7.87 -15.44 -17.73
C GLY A 121 -9.09 -16.13 -17.15
N ARG A 122 -10.29 -15.57 -17.36
CA ARG A 122 -11.49 -16.40 -17.59
C ARG A 122 -12.53 -15.67 -18.43
N GLY A 123 -12.29 -15.66 -19.73
CA GLY A 123 -13.36 -15.71 -20.73
C GLY A 123 -13.43 -17.15 -21.26
N GLY A 124 -14.63 -17.72 -21.32
CA GLY A 124 -14.89 -19.04 -21.88
C GLY A 124 -16.04 -19.76 -21.21
N GLY A 125 -17.22 -19.72 -21.86
CA GLY A 125 -18.47 -20.36 -21.47
C GLY A 125 -19.64 -19.65 -22.12
#